data_AF-A0A939KHY4-F1
#
_entry.id   AF-A0A939KHY4-F1
#
_cell.length_a   1.000
_cell.length_b   1.000
_cell.length_c   1.000
_cell.angle_alpha   90.00
_cell.angle_beta   90.00
_cell.angle_gamma   90.00
#
_symmetry.space_group_name_H-M   'P 1'
#
loop_
_entity.id
_entity.type
_entity.pdbx_description
1 polymer ?
#
loop_
_entity_poly.entity_id
_entity_poly.type
_entity_poly.pdbx_seq_one_letter_code
_entity_poly.pdbx_strand_id
1 'polypeptide(L)'
;GERIWLHATETFQCTYEAIVDVNRKDVALETLHRTPLIHLSDDETPYMMGSRYCHPEDFYDFVGGEIGQLQGGAFVAAAAAWIKDNFLYDPFASHAGTTATDTFNARKGVCRDYAHVLIAMCRARTIPARI
;
A
#
# COMPACT_ATOMS: atom_id res chain seq x y z
N GLY A 1 -15.33 5.75 -11.50
CA GLY A 1 -15.47 4.83 -12.66
C GLY A 1 -16.77 4.09 -12.53
N GLU A 2 -17.47 3.90 -13.64
CA GLU A 2 -18.68 3.07 -13.68
C GLU A 2 -18.30 1.59 -13.54
N ARG A 3 -19.01 0.84 -12.70
CA ARG A 3 -18.80 -0.60 -12.55
C ARG A 3 -19.67 -1.32 -13.56
N ILE A 4 -19.04 -1.98 -14.53
CA ILE A 4 -19.74 -2.72 -15.58
C ILE A 4 -19.69 -4.20 -15.23
N TRP A 5 -20.86 -4.82 -15.09
CA TRP A 5 -21.01 -6.27 -14.99
C TRP A 5 -21.31 -6.81 -16.37
N LEU A 6 -20.56 -7.81 -16.81
CA LEU A 6 -20.74 -8.43 -18.11
C LEU A 6 -20.62 -9.95 -18.00
N HIS A 7 -21.35 -10.64 -18.86
CA HIS A 7 -21.29 -12.09 -18.99
C HIS A 7 -20.96 -12.40 -20.46
N ALA A 8 -19.85 -13.10 -20.69
CA ALA A 8 -19.42 -13.52 -22.01
C ALA A 8 -19.58 -15.04 -22.15
N THR A 9 -20.14 -15.47 -23.27
CA THR A 9 -20.43 -16.90 -23.53
C THR A 9 -19.29 -17.64 -24.22
N GLU A 10 -18.39 -16.91 -24.87
CA GLU A 10 -17.21 -17.46 -25.56
C GLU A 10 -15.98 -16.59 -25.25
N THR A 11 -15.52 -15.77 -26.21
CA THR A 11 -14.36 -14.90 -26.06
C THR A 11 -14.80 -13.46 -25.83
N PHE A 12 -14.17 -12.78 -24.86
CA PHE A 12 -14.36 -11.36 -24.60
C PHE A 12 -13.04 -10.62 -24.75
N GLN A 13 -13.03 -9.58 -25.59
CA GLN A 13 -11.90 -8.66 -25.73
C GLN A 13 -12.37 -7.26 -25.31
N CYS A 14 -11.60 -6.63 -24.43
CA CYS A 14 -11.87 -5.28 -23.95
C CYS A 14 -10.70 -4.37 -24.29
N THR A 15 -10.99 -3.25 -24.95
CA THR A 15 -10.04 -2.16 -25.18
C THR A 15 -10.56 -0.93 -24.47
N TYR A 16 -9.70 -0.28 -23.68
CA TYR A 16 -10.01 0.97 -23.01
C TYR A 16 -9.00 2.03 -23.43
N GLU A 17 -9.49 3.16 -23.90
CA GLU A 17 -8.69 4.33 -24.27
C GLU A 17 -9.24 5.56 -23.55
N ALA A 18 -8.34 6.39 -23.04
CA ALA A 18 -8.69 7.66 -22.41
C ALA A 18 -7.56 8.66 -22.59
N ILE A 19 -7.94 9.94 -22.72
CA ILE A 19 -7.02 11.06 -22.59
C ILE A 19 -7.22 11.60 -21.18
N VAL A 20 -6.16 11.58 -20.38
CA VAL A 20 -6.19 12.02 -18.99
C VAL A 20 -5.24 13.18 -18.78
N ASP A 21 -5.67 14.17 -18.01
CA ASP A 21 -4.82 15.25 -17.52
C ASP A 21 -4.40 14.95 -16.08
N VAL A 22 -3.09 14.97 -15.80
CA VAL A 22 -2.52 14.58 -14.50
C VAL A 22 -2.01 15.82 -13.78
N ASN A 23 -2.89 16.43 -12.99
CA ASN A 23 -2.60 17.64 -12.22
C ASN A 23 -1.99 17.38 -10.83
N ARG A 24 -1.25 16.27 -10.67
CA ARG A 24 -0.63 15.89 -9.40
C ARG A 24 0.60 16.76 -9.14
N LYS A 25 0.67 17.41 -7.98
CA LYS A 25 1.88 18.12 -7.53
C LYS A 25 2.99 17.12 -7.20
N ASP A 26 4.23 17.51 -7.49
CA ASP A 26 5.38 16.80 -6.97
C ASP A 26 5.61 17.22 -5.51
N VAL A 27 5.71 16.25 -4.61
CA VAL A 27 5.77 16.47 -3.16
C VAL A 27 6.85 15.57 -2.57
N ALA A 28 7.84 16.19 -1.91
CA ALA A 28 8.85 15.47 -1.14
C ALA A 28 8.21 14.89 0.13
N LEU A 29 7.90 13.59 0.13
CA LEU A 29 7.21 12.91 1.24
C LEU A 29 7.95 13.10 2.56
N GLU A 30 9.28 13.08 2.53
CA GLU A 30 10.17 13.20 3.69
C GLU A 30 9.94 14.48 4.49
N THR A 31 9.40 15.52 3.83
CA THR A 31 9.10 16.82 4.45
C THR A 31 7.71 16.87 5.11
N LEU A 32 6.86 15.86 4.86
CA LEU A 32 5.49 15.87 5.37
C LEU A 32 5.45 15.38 6.82
N HIS A 33 4.87 16.20 7.68
CA HIS A 33 4.61 15.84 9.06
C HIS A 33 3.40 14.93 9.18
N ARG A 34 3.40 14.11 10.23
CA ARG A 34 2.23 13.31 10.59
C ARG A 34 1.10 14.23 11.07
N THR A 35 -0.09 14.07 10.50
CA THR A 35 -1.31 14.70 11.02
C THR A 35 -1.65 14.11 12.39
N PRO A 36 -1.88 14.93 13.45
CA PRO A 36 -2.38 14.45 14.73
C PRO A 36 -3.70 13.69 14.56
N LEU A 37 -3.90 12.58 15.30
CA LEU A 37 -5.08 11.72 15.15
C LEU A 37 -6.40 12.47 15.34
N ILE A 38 -6.44 13.43 16.27
CA ILE A 38 -7.61 14.27 16.54
C ILE A 38 -7.97 15.20 15.37
N HIS A 39 -7.06 15.39 14.41
CA HIS A 39 -7.28 16.22 13.23
C HIS A 39 -7.57 15.40 11.97
N LEU A 40 -7.61 14.06 12.06
CA LEU A 40 -8.01 13.23 10.93
C LEU A 40 -9.52 13.33 10.70
N SER A 41 -9.92 13.34 9.44
CA SER A 41 -11.33 13.33 9.05
C SER A 41 -11.96 11.94 9.17
N ASP A 42 -13.29 11.89 9.19
CA ASP A 42 -14.06 10.64 9.20
C ASP A 42 -13.77 9.78 7.95
N ASP A 43 -13.49 10.41 6.80
CA ASP A 43 -13.19 9.70 5.55
C ASP A 43 -11.79 9.07 5.54
N GLU A 44 -10.86 9.57 6.35
CA GLU A 44 -9.48 9.08 6.42
C GLU A 44 -9.32 7.96 7.45
N THR A 45 -10.09 8.03 8.53
CA THR A 45 -9.98 7.13 9.68
C THR A 45 -10.10 5.63 9.32
N PRO A 46 -11.01 5.20 8.43
CA PRO A 46 -11.10 3.80 8.01
C PRO A 46 -9.80 3.25 7.39
N TYR A 47 -8.97 4.11 6.80
CA TYR A 47 -7.73 3.69 6.16
C TYR A 47 -6.57 3.43 7.13
N MET A 48 -6.82 3.52 8.44
CA MET A 48 -5.91 3.02 9.47
C MET A 48 -6.19 1.56 9.86
N MET A 49 -7.36 1.03 9.50
CA MET A 49 -7.83 -0.28 9.96
C MET A 49 -7.28 -1.44 9.11
N GLY A 50 -7.28 -2.65 9.68
CA GLY A 50 -6.97 -3.87 8.95
C GLY A 50 -7.96 -4.11 7.79
N SER A 51 -7.48 -4.77 6.74
CA SER A 51 -8.29 -5.20 5.60
C SER A 51 -7.86 -6.58 5.13
N ARG A 52 -8.61 -7.18 4.19
CA ARG A 52 -8.41 -8.57 3.73
C ARG A 52 -6.95 -8.95 3.40
N TYR A 53 -6.16 -8.02 2.87
CA TYR A 53 -4.78 -8.27 2.45
C TYR A 53 -3.74 -7.53 3.29
N CYS A 54 -4.17 -6.71 4.25
CA CYS A 54 -3.29 -5.85 5.05
C CYS A 54 -3.66 -6.03 6.53
N HIS A 55 -2.83 -6.75 7.27
CA HIS A 55 -2.93 -6.99 8.71
C HIS A 55 -1.87 -6.14 9.43
N PRO A 56 -2.16 -4.88 9.83
CA PRO A 56 -1.15 -3.99 10.40
C PRO A 56 -0.51 -4.53 11.67
N GLU A 57 -1.25 -5.33 12.43
CA GLU A 57 -0.80 -5.97 13.67
C GLU A 57 0.44 -6.85 13.48
N ASP A 58 0.59 -7.48 12.31
CA ASP A 58 1.76 -8.33 12.00
C ASP A 58 3.05 -7.52 11.80
N PHE A 59 2.94 -6.19 11.70
CA PHE A 59 4.06 -5.30 11.37
C PHE A 59 4.51 -4.44 12.55
N TYR A 60 3.82 -4.44 13.69
CA TYR A 60 4.13 -3.54 14.82
C TYR A 60 5.59 -3.64 15.30
N ASP A 61 6.11 -4.86 15.46
CA ASP A 61 7.48 -5.07 15.93
C ASP A 61 8.51 -4.58 14.90
N PHE A 62 8.27 -4.91 13.62
CA PHE A 62 9.16 -4.52 12.54
C PHE A 62 9.24 -2.99 12.37
N VAL A 63 8.08 -2.31 12.32
CA VAL A 63 8.04 -0.86 12.15
C VAL A 63 8.47 -0.10 13.40
N GLY A 64 8.45 -0.73 14.58
CA GLY A 64 9.05 -0.20 15.80
C GLY A 64 10.58 -0.34 15.84
N GLY A 65 11.13 -1.29 15.08
CA GLY A 65 12.55 -1.58 14.97
C GLY A 65 13.26 -0.77 13.87
N GLU A 66 13.59 -1.43 12.75
CA GLU A 66 14.56 -0.99 11.72
C GLU A 66 14.36 0.45 11.20
N ILE A 67 13.13 0.94 11.17
CA ILE A 67 12.77 2.29 10.71
C ILE A 67 11.98 3.10 11.76
N GLY A 68 11.94 2.63 13.02
CA GLY A 68 10.99 3.09 14.04
C GLY A 68 11.18 4.50 14.58
N GLN A 69 12.35 5.10 14.39
CA GLN A 69 12.61 6.49 14.81
C GLN A 69 11.98 7.53 13.86
N LEU A 70 11.66 7.14 12.63
CA LEU A 70 11.09 8.03 11.63
C LEU A 70 9.57 8.21 11.87
N GLN A 71 9.06 9.36 11.42
CA GLN A 71 7.65 9.74 11.55
C GLN A 71 7.14 10.39 10.28
N GLY A 72 5.81 10.47 10.14
CA GLY A 72 5.17 11.13 9.00
C GLY A 72 5.64 10.57 7.67
N GLY A 73 5.83 11.42 6.68
CA GLY A 73 6.23 10.98 5.35
C GLY A 73 7.69 10.52 5.26
N ALA A 74 8.57 10.91 6.19
CA ALA A 74 9.92 10.35 6.27
C ALA A 74 9.91 8.85 6.58
N PHE A 75 8.99 8.40 7.45
CA PHE A 75 8.78 6.97 7.68
C PHE A 75 8.27 6.27 6.41
N VAL A 76 7.30 6.86 5.71
CA VAL A 76 6.71 6.28 4.50
C VAL A 76 7.77 6.12 3.40
N ALA A 77 8.60 7.14 3.18
CA ALA A 77 9.69 7.09 2.21
C ALA A 77 10.72 6.01 2.57
N ALA A 78 11.11 5.91 3.84
CA ALA A 78 12.05 4.89 4.30
C ALA A 78 11.47 3.48 4.19
N ALA A 79 10.19 3.28 4.52
CA ALA A 79 9.51 1.99 4.35
C ALA A 79 9.46 1.57 2.87
N ALA A 80 9.14 2.51 1.97
CA ALA A 80 9.12 2.23 0.53
C ALA A 80 10.52 1.89 -0.01
N ALA A 81 11.56 2.63 0.41
CA ALA A 81 12.94 2.33 0.06
C ALA A 81 13.39 0.96 0.59
N TRP A 82 13.04 0.66 1.84
CA TRP A 82 13.37 -0.63 2.44
C TRP A 82 12.72 -1.79 1.69
N ILE A 83 11.45 -1.69 1.29
CA ILE A 83 10.79 -2.72 0.47
C ILE A 83 11.53 -2.88 -0.86
N LYS A 84 11.85 -1.77 -1.53
CA LYS A 84 12.57 -1.76 -2.80
C LYS A 84 13.92 -2.48 -2.71
N ASP A 85 14.66 -2.25 -1.62
CA ASP A 85 16.02 -2.76 -1.47
C ASP A 85 16.06 -4.21 -0.96
N ASN A 86 15.01 -4.68 -0.28
CA ASN A 86 14.97 -6.00 0.35
C ASN A 86 14.09 -7.03 -0.36
N PHE A 87 13.29 -6.64 -1.36
CA PHE A 87 12.33 -7.53 -2.00
C PHE A 87 12.76 -7.85 -3.43
N LEU A 88 12.58 -9.11 -3.85
CA LEU A 88 12.75 -9.52 -5.23
C LEU A 88 11.43 -9.39 -6.00
N TYR A 89 11.48 -8.79 -7.19
CA TYR A 89 10.31 -8.75 -8.07
C TYR A 89 10.18 -10.10 -8.80
N ASP A 90 9.12 -10.84 -8.53
CA ASP A 90 8.90 -12.19 -9.06
C ASP A 90 7.43 -12.35 -9.51
N PRO A 91 7.16 -12.41 -10.83
CA PRO A 91 5.81 -12.58 -11.38
C PRO A 91 5.07 -13.86 -10.93
N PHE A 92 5.78 -14.84 -10.38
CA PHE A 92 5.22 -16.12 -9.95
C PHE A 92 5.19 -16.27 -8.42
N ALA A 93 5.56 -15.24 -7.67
CA ALA A 93 5.67 -15.31 -6.21
C ALA A 93 4.33 -15.25 -5.47
N SER A 94 3.25 -14.78 -6.11
CA SER A 94 1.97 -14.52 -5.43
C SER A 94 0.75 -14.94 -6.23
N HIS A 95 -0.38 -15.02 -5.54
CA HIS A 95 -1.71 -15.30 -6.09
C HIS A 95 -2.74 -14.33 -5.51
N ALA A 96 -3.99 -14.40 -5.96
CA ALA A 96 -5.05 -13.48 -5.54
C ALA A 96 -5.32 -13.44 -4.02
N GLY A 97 -4.91 -14.48 -3.30
CA GLY A 97 -5.06 -14.61 -1.84
C GLY A 97 -3.86 -14.11 -1.04
N THR A 98 -2.72 -13.85 -1.68
CA THR A 98 -1.49 -13.45 -0.98
C THR A 98 -1.69 -12.13 -0.23
N THR A 99 -1.32 -12.13 1.05
CA THR A 99 -1.41 -11.00 1.97
C THR A 99 -0.08 -10.22 2.05
N ALA A 100 -0.13 -9.05 2.68
CA ALA A 100 1.06 -8.28 3.04
C ALA A 100 2.03 -9.11 3.89
N THR A 101 1.53 -9.84 4.88
CA THR A 101 2.33 -10.66 5.79
C THR A 101 3.03 -11.80 5.04
N ASP A 102 2.32 -12.50 4.15
CA ASP A 102 2.91 -13.55 3.31
C ASP A 102 4.07 -13.01 2.47
N THR A 103 3.85 -11.87 1.81
CA THR A 103 4.83 -11.20 0.95
C THR A 103 6.03 -10.73 1.76
N PHE A 104 5.77 -10.14 2.93
CA PHE A 104 6.80 -9.69 3.83
C PHE A 104 7.70 -10.86 4.23
N ASN A 105 7.13 -11.97 4.68
CA ASN A 105 7.89 -13.16 5.06
C ASN A 105 8.67 -13.77 3.88
N ALA A 106 8.09 -13.75 2.68
CA ALA A 106 8.73 -14.29 1.48
C ALA A 106 9.83 -13.39 0.90
N ARG A 107 9.80 -12.08 1.18
CA ARG A 107 10.68 -11.05 0.59
C ARG A 107 10.65 -11.04 -0.94
N LYS A 108 9.50 -11.38 -1.52
CA LYS A 108 9.30 -11.38 -2.97
C LYS A 108 7.81 -11.27 -3.33
N GLY A 109 7.53 -10.73 -4.52
CA GLY A 109 6.16 -10.49 -4.99
C GLY A 109 6.13 -9.61 -6.23
N VAL A 110 4.94 -9.11 -6.56
CA VAL A 110 4.71 -8.13 -7.63
C VAL A 110 4.25 -6.78 -7.06
N CYS A 111 3.98 -5.81 -7.93
CA CYS A 111 3.61 -4.45 -7.55
C CYS A 111 2.43 -4.37 -6.56
N ARG A 112 1.40 -5.21 -6.73
CA ARG A 112 0.26 -5.33 -5.80
C ARG A 112 0.71 -5.65 -4.39
N ASP A 113 1.63 -6.59 -4.27
CA ASP A 113 2.05 -7.14 -2.99
C ASP A 113 2.90 -6.11 -2.23
N TYR A 114 3.77 -5.39 -2.95
CA TYR A 114 4.60 -4.32 -2.39
C TYR A 114 3.73 -3.18 -1.87
N ALA A 115 2.69 -2.82 -2.61
CA ALA A 115 1.72 -1.81 -2.18
C ALA A 115 0.99 -2.23 -0.89
N HIS A 116 0.55 -3.49 -0.79
CA HIS A 116 -0.08 -4.00 0.44
C HIS A 116 0.87 -4.03 1.64
N VAL A 117 2.13 -4.40 1.44
CA VAL A 117 3.16 -4.36 2.51
C VAL A 117 3.37 -2.93 2.99
N LEU A 118 3.54 -1.97 2.09
CA LEU A 118 3.71 -0.56 2.46
C LEU A 118 2.48 -0.03 3.20
N ILE A 119 1.26 -0.37 2.75
CA ILE A 119 0.02 0.01 3.41
C ILE A 119 -0.05 -0.59 4.82
N ALA A 120 0.28 -1.88 4.99
CA ALA A 120 0.28 -2.53 6.30
C ALA A 120 1.28 -1.84 7.27
N MET A 121 2.49 -1.50 6.80
CA MET A 121 3.48 -0.76 7.58
C MET A 121 3.00 0.65 7.97
N CYS A 122 2.40 1.40 7.04
CA CYS A 122 1.85 2.73 7.32
C CYS A 122 0.74 2.66 8.38
N ARG A 123 -0.19 1.71 8.24
CA ARG A 123 -1.28 1.49 9.19
C ARG A 123 -0.77 1.06 10.56
N ALA A 124 0.28 0.26 10.61
CA ALA A 124 0.95 -0.14 11.85
C ALA A 124 1.54 1.06 12.62
N ARG A 125 1.84 2.16 11.89
CA ARG A 125 2.26 3.45 12.45
C ARG A 125 1.13 4.47 12.56
N THR A 126 -0.13 4.04 12.46
CA THR A 126 -1.32 4.91 12.54
C THR A 126 -1.25 6.06 11.52
N ILE A 127 -0.77 5.76 10.32
CA ILE A 127 -0.79 6.61 9.13
C ILE A 127 -1.85 6.05 8.17
N PRO A 128 -2.92 6.81 7.84
CA PRO A 128 -3.93 6.37 6.88
C PRO A 128 -3.31 6.02 5.51
N ALA A 129 -3.59 4.84 4.98
CA ALA A 129 -3.06 4.38 3.69
C ALA A 129 -4.08 3.51 2.93
N ARG A 130 -4.14 3.69 1.60
CA ARG A 130 -5.13 3.03 0.73
C ARG A 130 -4.54 2.62 -0.62
N ILE A 131 -5.22 1.68 -1.28
CA ILE A 131 -5.01 1.25 -2.66
C ILE A 131 -6.28 1.49 -3.47
#